data_AF-A0A0R1V014-F1
#
_entry.id   AF-A0A0R1V014-F1
#
_cell.length_a   1.000
_cell.length_b   1.000
_cell.length_c   1.000
_cell.angle_alpha   90.00
_cell.angle_beta   90.00
_cell.angle_gamma   90.00
#
_symmetry.space_group_name_H-M   'P 1'
#
loop_
_entity.id
_entity.type
_entity.pdbx_description
1 polymer ?
#
loop_
_entity_poly.entity_id
_entity_poly.type
_entity_poly.pdbx_seq_one_letter_code
_entity_poly.pdbx_strand_id
1 'polypeptide(L)'
;MINFKIIDTGGIILPQQFYKSLSLIQEMFPISNVELETFNQKYEAFNFNLKDLSFKSRLTKKTPLKQGYFVVFWQKNNINKNEPFEQQNTRDKLVITIQDGLHSGQFIFPKKVLIEQKILTTQAKEKWHCVFIRVGWIT
;
A
#
# COMPACT_ATOMS: atom_id res chain seq x y z
N MET A 1 -23.13 -18.52 -0.47
CA MET A 1 -23.45 -17.09 -0.25
C MET A 1 -22.22 -16.42 0.34
N ILE A 2 -21.62 -15.48 -0.38
CA ILE A 2 -20.46 -14.74 0.11
C ILE A 2 -21.01 -13.61 1.00
N ASN A 3 -20.64 -13.59 2.28
CA ASN A 3 -21.04 -12.54 3.21
C ASN A 3 -20.18 -11.29 2.97
N PHE A 4 -20.78 -10.24 2.43
CA PHE A 4 -20.11 -8.96 2.22
C PHE A 4 -20.09 -8.15 3.52
N LYS A 5 -18.90 -7.90 4.08
CA LYS A 5 -18.72 -6.90 5.13
C LYS A 5 -18.52 -5.54 4.47
N ILE A 6 -19.57 -4.73 4.43
CA ILE A 6 -19.47 -3.32 4.07
C ILE A 6 -18.73 -2.60 5.21
N ILE A 7 -17.66 -1.89 4.89
CA ILE A 7 -16.97 -1.01 5.85
C ILE A 7 -17.49 0.40 5.56
N ASP A 8 -18.13 1.03 6.55
CA ASP A 8 -18.56 2.43 6.46
C ASP A 8 -17.33 3.35 6.48
N THR A 9 -17.13 4.09 5.40
CA THR A 9 -16.01 5.00 5.17
C THR A 9 -16.40 6.47 5.23
N GLY A 10 -17.53 6.81 5.88
CA GLY A 10 -17.87 8.22 6.12
C GLY A 10 -18.06 9.03 4.84
N GLY A 11 -18.73 8.43 3.84
CA GLY A 11 -19.29 9.16 2.69
C GLY A 11 -19.05 8.58 1.30
N ILE A 12 -18.22 7.54 1.13
CA ILE A 12 -18.06 6.86 -0.17
C ILE A 12 -17.99 5.35 0.02
N ILE A 13 -19.12 4.66 -0.19
CA ILE A 13 -19.19 3.20 -0.23
C ILE A 13 -18.43 2.72 -1.48
N LEU A 14 -17.13 2.42 -1.33
CA LEU A 14 -16.43 1.58 -2.31
C LEU A 14 -16.60 0.14 -1.82
N PRO A 15 -17.33 -0.72 -2.56
CA PRO A 15 -17.45 -2.09 -2.12
C PRO A 15 -16.05 -2.73 -2.13
N GLN A 16 -15.72 -3.40 -1.03
CA GLN A 16 -14.47 -4.15 -0.81
C GLN A 16 -14.08 -5.02 -2.02
N GLN A 17 -15.08 -5.45 -2.80
CA GLN A 17 -15.00 -6.13 -4.10
C GLN A 17 -14.01 -5.50 -5.11
N PHE A 18 -13.67 -4.22 -5.02
CA PHE A 18 -12.79 -3.57 -6.00
C PHE A 18 -11.29 -3.68 -5.69
N TYR A 19 -10.89 -4.02 -4.45
CA TYR A 19 -9.48 -4.04 -4.07
C TYR A 19 -8.89 -5.43 -4.33
N LYS A 20 -8.20 -5.59 -5.46
CA LYS A 20 -7.59 -6.86 -5.88
C LYS A 20 -6.56 -7.36 -4.87
N SER A 21 -5.72 -6.45 -4.38
CA SER A 21 -4.68 -6.77 -3.39
C SER A 21 -5.27 -7.16 -2.03
N LEU A 22 -6.42 -6.60 -1.65
CA LEU A 22 -7.10 -6.99 -0.42
C LEU A 22 -7.65 -8.42 -0.51
N SER A 23 -8.35 -8.75 -1.59
CA SER A 23 -8.86 -10.11 -1.82
C SER A 23 -7.74 -11.14 -1.80
N LEU A 24 -6.64 -10.87 -2.53
CA LEU A 24 -5.47 -11.75 -2.57
C LEU A 24 -4.86 -11.99 -1.18
N ILE A 25 -4.71 -10.93 -0.37
CA ILE A 25 -4.14 -11.06 0.98
C ILE A 25 -5.09 -11.85 1.89
N GLN A 26 -6.40 -11.64 1.80
CA GLN A 26 -7.39 -12.34 2.62
C GLN A 26 -7.50 -13.83 2.29
N GLU A 27 -7.30 -14.20 1.02
CA GLU A 27 -7.27 -15.61 0.61
C GLU A 27 -6.04 -16.36 1.15
N MET A 28 -4.91 -15.66 1.29
CA MET A 28 -3.65 -16.25 1.71
C MET A 28 -3.40 -16.19 3.23
N PHE A 29 -3.94 -15.17 3.91
CA PHE A 29 -3.61 -14.88 5.30
C PHE A 29 -4.84 -14.45 6.12
N PRO A 30 -4.93 -14.88 7.40
CA PRO A 30 -6.01 -14.47 8.30
C PRO A 30 -5.75 -13.06 8.84
N ILE A 31 -5.99 -12.04 8.00
CA ILE A 31 -5.82 -10.63 8.38
C ILE A 31 -7.02 -10.09 9.17
N SER A 32 -6.78 -9.04 9.94
CA SER A 32 -7.80 -8.32 10.71
C SER A 32 -7.62 -6.81 10.60
N ASN A 33 -8.55 -6.03 11.19
CA ASN A 33 -8.49 -4.57 11.29
C ASN A 33 -8.19 -3.86 9.97
N VAL A 34 -8.93 -4.21 8.92
CA VAL A 34 -8.76 -3.61 7.59
C VAL A 34 -9.30 -2.19 7.61
N GLU A 35 -8.43 -1.22 7.30
CA GLU A 35 -8.73 0.21 7.31
C GLU A 35 -8.32 0.82 5.95
N LEU A 36 -9.28 1.30 5.16
CA LEU A 36 -8.97 1.96 3.89
C LEU A 36 -8.34 3.34 4.15
N GLU A 37 -7.27 3.68 3.42
CA GLU A 37 -6.70 5.02 3.50
C GLU A 37 -7.53 6.00 2.66
N THR A 38 -7.69 7.23 3.16
CA THR A 38 -8.38 8.31 2.42
C THR A 38 -7.57 8.74 1.20
N PHE A 39 -6.24 8.69 1.28
CA PHE A 39 -5.33 9.05 0.21
C PHE A 39 -4.78 7.80 -0.48
N ASN A 40 -4.24 7.98 -1.69
CA ASN A 40 -3.60 6.90 -2.46
C ASN A 40 -4.54 5.74 -2.85
N GLN A 41 -5.87 5.88 -2.71
CA GLN A 41 -6.88 4.86 -3.06
C GLN A 41 -6.73 4.28 -4.48
N LYS A 42 -6.25 5.09 -5.43
CA LYS A 42 -5.93 4.64 -6.80
C LYS A 42 -4.90 3.51 -6.85
N TYR A 43 -4.13 3.29 -5.79
CA TYR A 43 -3.12 2.26 -5.60
C TYR A 43 -3.53 1.30 -4.48
N GLU A 44 -4.84 1.14 -4.26
CA GLU A 44 -5.42 0.25 -3.25
C GLU A 44 -4.76 0.40 -1.87
N ALA A 45 -4.71 1.64 -1.39
CA ALA A 45 -4.10 1.96 -0.11
C ALA A 45 -5.03 1.56 1.05
N PHE A 46 -4.59 0.60 1.86
CA PHE A 46 -5.25 0.22 3.10
C PHE A 46 -4.23 -0.26 4.14
N ASN A 47 -4.64 -0.26 5.40
CA ASN A 47 -3.92 -0.89 6.50
C ASN A 47 -4.63 -2.17 6.91
N PHE A 48 -3.88 -3.10 7.50
CA PHE A 48 -4.43 -4.29 8.13
C PHE A 48 -3.45 -4.81 9.19
N ASN A 49 -3.93 -5.73 10.02
CA ASN A 49 -3.12 -6.44 11.00
C ASN A 49 -3.01 -7.93 10.61
N LEU A 50 -1.86 -8.52 10.87
CA LEU A 50 -1.65 -9.96 10.80
C LEU A 50 -0.81 -10.36 12.01
N LYS A 51 -1.41 -11.16 12.91
CA LYS A 51 -0.86 -11.42 14.25
C LYS A 51 -0.58 -10.08 14.96
N ASP A 52 0.60 -9.94 15.55
CA ASP A 52 1.02 -8.75 16.31
C ASP A 52 1.68 -7.67 15.44
N LEU A 53 1.62 -7.81 14.10
CA LEU A 53 2.23 -6.90 13.16
C LEU A 53 1.17 -6.12 12.39
N SER A 54 1.49 -4.85 12.15
CA SER A 54 0.67 -3.93 11.40
C SER A 54 1.26 -3.64 10.02
N PHE A 55 0.40 -3.56 9.00
CA PHE A 55 0.82 -3.47 7.61
C PHE A 55 0.14 -2.31 6.90
N LYS A 56 0.89 -1.66 6.01
CA LYS A 56 0.35 -0.84 4.90
C LYS A 56 0.37 -1.67 3.63
N SER A 57 -0.71 -1.65 2.87
CA SER A 57 -0.81 -2.30 1.55
C SER A 57 -0.87 -1.28 0.43
N ARG A 58 -0.27 -1.64 -0.71
CA ARG A 58 -0.43 -0.93 -1.98
C ARG A 58 -0.50 -1.94 -3.14
N LEU A 59 -1.33 -1.65 -4.14
CA LEU A 59 -1.28 -2.28 -5.46
C LEU A 59 -0.51 -1.37 -6.44
N THR A 60 0.49 -1.94 -7.10
CA THR A 60 1.26 -1.22 -8.12
C THR A 60 0.48 -1.01 -9.41
N LYS A 61 0.99 -0.13 -10.29
CA LYS A 61 0.51 0.04 -11.66
C LYS A 61 1.65 -0.13 -12.64
N LYS A 62 1.43 -0.95 -13.66
CA LYS A 62 2.34 -1.06 -14.79
C LYS A 62 2.37 0.28 -15.54
N THR A 63 3.56 0.77 -15.85
CA THR A 63 3.71 2.00 -16.64
C THR A 63 3.97 1.67 -18.10
N PRO A 64 3.26 2.28 -19.07
CA PRO A 64 3.49 2.00 -20.49
C PRO A 64 4.91 2.35 -20.97
N LEU A 65 5.50 3.42 -20.40
CA LEU A 65 6.74 4.03 -20.89
C LEU A 65 8.02 3.54 -20.20
N LYS A 66 7.90 2.80 -19.09
CA LYS A 66 9.05 2.32 -18.31
C LYS A 66 8.85 0.87 -17.91
N GLN A 67 9.87 0.06 -18.09
CA GLN A 67 9.90 -1.32 -17.61
C GLN A 67 9.86 -1.35 -16.07
N GLY A 68 8.72 -1.74 -15.51
CA GLY A 68 8.50 -1.88 -14.08
C GLY A 68 7.09 -1.48 -13.66
N TYR A 69 6.90 -1.45 -12.35
CA TYR A 69 5.64 -1.08 -11.75
C TYR A 69 5.83 0.13 -10.83
N PHE A 70 4.95 1.11 -11.01
CA PHE A 70 4.92 2.34 -10.25
C PHE A 70 3.95 2.23 -9.08
N VAL A 71 4.35 2.75 -7.94
CA VAL A 71 3.49 2.86 -6.75
C VAL A 71 3.82 4.12 -5.99
N VAL A 72 2.80 4.66 -5.32
CA VAL A 72 2.93 5.85 -4.48
C VAL A 72 2.82 5.47 -3.01
N PHE A 73 3.61 6.16 -2.20
CA PHE A 73 3.61 5.96 -0.76
C PHE A 73 3.87 7.31 -0.07
N TRP A 74 2.80 8.07 0.13
CA TRP A 74 2.84 9.39 0.75
C TRP A 74 1.53 9.68 1.48
N GLN A 75 1.56 10.65 2.40
CA GLN A 75 0.39 11.16 3.12
C GLN A 75 0.21 12.66 2.89
N LYS A 76 -0.93 13.21 3.33
CA LYS A 76 -1.10 14.66 3.43
C LYS A 76 -0.89 15.12 4.86
N ASN A 77 -0.21 16.25 5.01
CA ASN A 77 -0.10 16.92 6.30
C ASN A 77 -1.33 17.77 6.62
N ASN A 78 -1.27 18.40 7.80
CA ASN A 78 -2.32 19.28 8.34
C ASN A 78 -2.63 20.49 7.45
N ILE A 79 -1.74 20.86 6.52
CA ILE A 79 -1.95 21.92 5.53
C ILE A 79 -2.22 21.39 4.12
N ASN A 80 -2.66 20.13 4.02
CA ASN A 80 -3.10 19.47 2.78
C ASN A 80 -2.00 19.33 1.70
N LYS A 81 -0.72 19.38 2.08
CA LYS A 81 0.44 19.14 1.20
C LYS A 81 0.90 17.69 1.29
N ASN A 82 1.37 17.14 0.17
CA ASN A 82 1.92 15.78 0.12
C ASN A 82 3.28 15.74 0.82
N GLU A 83 3.48 14.74 1.66
CA GLU A 83 4.71 14.48 2.41
C GLU A 83 4.96 12.97 2.56
N PRO A 84 6.21 12.55 2.79
CA PRO A 84 6.49 11.16 3.14
C PRO A 84 5.89 10.81 4.51
N PHE A 85 5.64 9.52 4.74
CA PHE A 85 5.24 9.04 6.05
C PHE A 85 6.40 9.18 7.05
N GLU A 86 6.10 9.60 8.28
CA GLU A 86 7.07 9.63 9.37
C GLU A 86 7.31 8.22 9.94
N GLN A 87 8.55 7.91 10.31
CA GLN A 87 8.89 6.60 10.89
C GLN A 87 8.09 6.26 12.16
N GLN A 88 7.82 7.26 13.01
CA GLN A 88 7.08 7.08 14.26
C GLN A 88 5.60 6.74 14.01
N ASN A 89 5.02 7.27 12.93
CA ASN A 89 3.58 7.24 12.68
C ASN A 89 3.18 6.26 11.57
N THR A 90 4.11 5.42 11.10
CA THR A 90 3.85 4.41 10.07
C THR A 90 3.76 2.99 10.64
N ARG A 91 3.18 2.07 9.88
CA ARG A 91 3.00 0.66 10.25
C ARG A 91 4.33 -0.11 10.19
N ASP A 92 4.36 -1.34 10.71
CA ASP A 92 5.60 -2.13 10.85
C ASP A 92 6.20 -2.56 9.51
N LYS A 93 5.33 -2.83 8.54
CA LYS A 93 5.70 -3.30 7.20
C LYS A 93 4.86 -2.63 6.12
N LEU A 94 5.45 -2.46 4.95
CA LEU A 94 4.76 -2.12 3.70
C LEU A 94 4.72 -3.36 2.81
N VAL A 95 3.53 -3.82 2.45
CA VAL A 95 3.31 -4.84 1.42
C VAL A 95 2.93 -4.16 0.10
N ILE A 96 3.64 -4.53 -0.96
CA ILE A 96 3.39 -4.03 -2.31
C ILE A 96 3.03 -5.22 -3.20
N THR A 97 1.80 -5.20 -3.70
CA THR A 97 1.26 -6.24 -4.59
C THR A 97 1.44 -5.83 -6.04
N ILE A 98 1.91 -6.77 -6.86
CA ILE A 98 1.92 -6.69 -8.32
C ILE A 98 0.94 -7.72 -8.85
N GLN A 99 0.11 -7.30 -9.80
CA GLN A 99 -0.78 -8.17 -10.56
C GLN A 99 -0.79 -7.73 -12.01
N ASP A 100 -0.28 -8.59 -12.90
CA ASP A 100 -0.04 -8.32 -14.31
C ASP A 100 -0.37 -9.58 -15.14
N GLY A 101 -1.64 -9.71 -15.51
CA GLY A 101 -2.16 -10.90 -16.19
C GLY A 101 -2.01 -12.15 -15.31
N LEU A 102 -1.25 -13.13 -15.81
CA LEU A 102 -0.96 -14.38 -15.09
C LEU A 102 0.18 -14.23 -14.07
N HIS A 103 0.90 -13.11 -14.06
CA HIS A 103 1.98 -12.86 -13.11
C HIS A 103 1.45 -12.06 -11.92
N SER A 104 1.64 -12.59 -10.72
CA SER A 104 1.35 -11.87 -9.49
C SER A 104 2.43 -12.15 -8.45
N GLY A 105 2.60 -11.23 -7.51
CA GLY A 105 3.58 -11.37 -6.45
C GLY A 105 3.48 -10.23 -5.45
N GLN A 106 4.12 -10.42 -4.30
CA GLN A 106 4.14 -9.43 -3.22
C GLN A 106 5.56 -9.19 -2.74
N PHE A 107 5.88 -7.93 -2.51
CA PHE A 107 7.10 -7.49 -1.84
C PHE A 107 6.74 -6.98 -0.45
N ILE A 108 7.45 -7.43 0.57
CA ILE A 108 7.23 -6.98 1.95
C ILE A 108 8.49 -6.26 2.42
N PHE A 109 8.34 -4.98 2.71
CA PHE A 109 9.42 -4.11 3.18
C PHE A 109 9.23 -3.81 4.68
N PRO A 110 10.16 -4.26 5.54
CA PRO A 110 10.18 -3.83 6.94
C PRO A 110 10.41 -2.33 7.07
N LYS A 111 9.85 -1.71 8.11
CA LYS A 111 10.06 -0.28 8.44
C LYS A 111 11.53 0.13 8.38
N LYS A 112 12.44 -0.70 8.93
CA LYS A 112 13.89 -0.46 8.90
C LYS A 112 14.42 -0.23 7.47
N VAL A 113 14.04 -1.08 6.52
CA VAL A 113 14.45 -0.94 5.11
C VAL A 113 13.86 0.32 4.50
N LEU A 114 12.61 0.67 4.83
CA LEU A 114 11.98 1.89 4.32
C LEU A 114 12.67 3.17 4.84
N ILE A 115 13.21 3.14 6.07
CA ILE A 115 14.03 4.23 6.63
C ILE A 115 15.39 4.31 5.92
N GLU A 116 16.09 3.18 5.78
CA GLU A 116 17.40 3.11 5.11
C GLU A 116 17.34 3.62 3.66
N GLN A 117 16.23 3.33 2.96
CA GLN A 117 15.98 3.78 1.59
C GLN A 117 15.36 5.19 1.52
N LYS A 118 15.23 5.91 2.65
CA LYS A 118 14.65 7.26 2.75
C LYS A 118 13.23 7.38 2.15
N ILE A 119 12.46 6.29 2.22
CA ILE A 119 11.05 6.26 1.84
C ILE A 119 10.20 6.78 3.01
N LEU A 120 10.60 6.45 4.23
CA LEU A 120 10.09 7.06 5.46
C LEU A 120 11.00 8.19 5.89
N THR A 121 10.40 9.28 6.33
CA THR A 121 11.17 10.41 6.87
C THR A 121 11.46 10.23 8.35
N THR A 122 12.65 10.72 8.75
CA THR A 122 13.05 10.91 10.15
C THR A 122 13.01 12.37 10.58
N GLN A 123 12.77 13.32 9.65
CA GLN A 123 12.73 14.77 9.90
C GLN A 123 11.70 15.49 9.00
N ALA A 124 11.07 16.54 9.48
CA ALA A 124 9.97 17.24 8.78
C ALA A 124 10.30 17.93 7.43
N LYS A 125 11.54 17.82 6.90
CA LYS A 125 12.01 18.56 5.71
C LYS A 125 12.30 17.70 4.47
N GLU A 126 12.02 16.40 4.50
CA GLU A 126 12.26 15.54 3.34
C GLU A 126 11.14 15.61 2.31
N LYS A 127 11.48 15.55 1.02
CA LYS A 127 10.50 15.53 -0.08
C LYS A 127 9.86 14.14 -0.15
N TRP A 128 8.61 14.04 -0.61
CA TRP A 128 7.98 12.75 -0.82
C TRP A 128 8.65 12.00 -1.98
N HIS A 129 8.75 10.69 -1.85
CA HIS A 129 9.34 9.79 -2.84
C HIS A 129 8.27 8.90 -3.47
N CYS A 130 8.44 8.58 -4.75
CA CYS A 130 7.70 7.50 -5.40
C CYS A 130 8.60 6.26 -5.49
N VAL A 131 7.99 5.08 -5.40
CA VAL A 131 8.72 3.82 -5.47
C VAL A 131 8.48 3.19 -6.85
N PHE A 132 9.56 2.74 -7.48
CA PHE A 132 9.51 2.03 -8.74
C PHE A 132 10.07 0.62 -8.53
N ILE A 133 9.23 -0.40 -8.72
CA ILE A 133 9.62 -1.80 -8.51
C ILE A 133 9.96 -2.43 -9.86
N ARG A 134 11.14 -3.05 -9.93
CA ARG A 134 11.55 -3.89 -11.06
C ARG A 134 11.47 -5.36 -10.63
N VAL A 135 10.96 -6.21 -11.51
CA VAL A 135 10.87 -7.66 -11.29
C VAL A 135 11.47 -8.38 -12.48
N GLY A 136 12.03 -9.58 -12.24
CA GLY A 136 12.85 -10.29 -13.23
C GLY A 136 12.08 -10.87 -14.42
N TRP A 137 10.76 -10.99 -14.36
CA TRP A 137 9.93 -11.42 -15.49
C TRP A 137 9.54 -10.28 -16.45
N ILE A 138 10.04 -9.06 -16.21
CA ILE A 138 9.95 -7.96 -17.17
C ILE A 138 11.20 -8.04 -18.05
N THR A 139 11.01 -8.47 -19.29
CA THR A 139 12.00 -8.42 -20.38
C THR A 139 12.04 -7.05 -21.03
#